data_AF-A0A8X6KRE6-F1
#
_entry.id   AF-A0A8X6KRE6-F1
#
_cell.length_a   1.000
_cell.length_b   1.000
_cell.length_c   1.000
_cell.angle_alpha   90.00
_cell.angle_beta   90.00
_cell.angle_gamma   90.00
#
_symmetry.space_group_name_H-M   'P 1'
#
loop_
_entity.id
_entity.type
_entity.pdbx_description
1 polymer ?
#
loop_
_entity_poly.entity_id
_entity_poly.type
_entity_poly.pdbx_seq_one_letter_code
_entity_poly.pdbx_strand_id
1 'polypeptide(L)'
;MSLEGSYKLLIHSAKQIVQVVKNGERVVVGKALNNVAVLEKEENSSGLSIVVSSDGLINDIGTDEEIHEKYKAAQFENKINATGKCILPGMDFCN
;
A
#
# COMPACT_ATOMS: atom_id res chain seq x y z
N MET A 1 21.92 12.35 4.59
CA MET A 1 21.48 12.74 3.24
C MET A 1 20.82 11.53 2.62
N SER A 2 19.51 11.37 2.82
CA SER A 2 18.77 10.22 2.32
C SER A 2 18.28 10.56 0.91
N LEU A 3 18.54 9.69 -0.05
CA LEU A 3 18.28 9.90 -1.48
C LEU A 3 16.81 10.21 -1.74
N GLU A 4 16.50 11.48 -1.99
CA GLU A 4 15.28 11.86 -2.69
C GLU A 4 15.42 11.41 -4.15
N GLY A 5 14.73 10.33 -4.53
CA GLY A 5 14.46 10.09 -5.95
C GLY A 5 14.43 8.65 -6.45
N SER A 6 14.76 7.62 -5.65
CA SER A 6 14.68 6.23 -6.13
C SER A 6 14.00 5.31 -5.13
N TYR A 7 12.87 4.73 -5.54
CA TYR A 7 12.08 3.75 -4.81
C TYR A 7 12.09 2.41 -5.55
N LYS A 8 11.88 1.32 -4.82
CA LYS A 8 11.98 -0.02 -5.39
C LYS A 8 10.76 -0.38 -6.22
N LEU A 9 9.57 -0.10 -5.69
CA LEU A 9 8.32 -0.58 -6.27
C LEU A 9 7.19 0.41 -6.03
N LEU A 10 6.44 0.69 -7.08
CA LEU A 10 5.11 1.28 -7.01
C LEU A 10 4.08 0.24 -7.47
N ILE A 11 3.12 -0.08 -6.61
CA ILE A 11 1.93 -0.82 -7.00
C ILE A 11 0.79 0.20 -7.08
N HIS A 12 0.05 0.25 -8.18
CA HIS A 12 -0.97 1.28 -8.39
C HIS A 12 -2.29 0.73 -8.94
N SER A 13 -3.34 1.55 -8.85
CA SER A 13 -4.67 1.28 -9.37
C SER A 13 -5.36 0.05 -8.75
N ALA A 14 -4.97 -0.32 -7.53
CA ALA A 14 -5.63 -1.40 -6.80
C ALA A 14 -7.08 -1.03 -6.47
N LYS A 15 -7.98 -2.03 -6.48
CA LYS A 15 -9.37 -1.83 -6.04
C LYS A 15 -9.49 -1.80 -4.53
N GLN A 16 -8.71 -2.63 -3.86
CA GLN A 16 -8.79 -2.84 -2.42
C GLN A 16 -7.40 -3.17 -1.88
N ILE A 17 -7.07 -2.58 -0.73
CA ILE A 17 -5.86 -2.91 0.03
C ILE A 17 -6.31 -3.31 1.43
N VAL A 18 -5.95 -4.53 1.82
CA VAL A 18 -6.26 -5.06 3.14
C VAL A 18 -5.08 -4.81 4.06
N GLN A 19 -5.36 -4.19 5.20
CA GLN A 19 -4.41 -3.91 6.27
C GLN A 19 -4.85 -4.66 7.53
N VAL A 20 -3.86 -5.17 8.27
CA VAL A 20 -4.11 -5.84 9.56
C VAL A 20 -4.41 -4.82 10.65
N VAL A 21 -3.88 -3.60 10.53
CA VAL A 21 -3.97 -2.52 11.52
C VAL A 21 -4.35 -1.21 10.83
N LYS A 22 -5.17 -0.38 11.50
CA LYS A 22 -5.70 0.86 10.90
C LYS A 22 -4.91 2.12 11.28
N ASN A 23 -4.26 2.13 12.46
CA ASN A 23 -3.69 3.33 13.08
C ASN A 23 -2.25 3.13 13.60
N GLY A 24 -1.40 2.40 12.85
CA GLY A 24 0.00 2.19 13.23
C GLY A 24 0.21 1.29 14.47
N GLU A 25 -0.85 0.60 14.90
CA GLU A 25 -0.76 -0.45 15.93
C GLU A 25 0.13 -1.58 15.42
N ARG A 26 0.89 -2.24 16.31
CA ARG A 26 1.75 -3.36 15.90
C ARG A 26 1.01 -4.69 15.85
N VAL A 27 -0.08 -4.82 16.61
CA VAL A 27 -0.82 -6.07 16.76
C VAL A 27 -2.27 -5.76 17.09
N VAL A 28 -3.21 -6.44 16.43
CA VAL A 28 -4.62 -6.53 16.84
C VAL A 28 -4.85 -7.84 17.59
N VAL A 29 -5.50 -7.77 18.76
CA VAL A 29 -5.71 -8.94 19.65
C VAL A 29 -7.19 -9.13 19.98
N GLY A 30 -7.59 -10.39 20.23
CA GLY A 30 -8.93 -10.74 20.70
C GLY A 30 -10.04 -10.32 19.73
N LYS A 31 -11.08 -9.62 20.23
CA LYS A 31 -12.24 -9.21 19.43
C LYS A 31 -11.89 -8.21 18.31
N ALA A 32 -10.75 -7.54 18.39
CA ALA A 32 -10.29 -6.60 17.36
C ALA A 32 -9.82 -7.29 16.06
N LEU A 33 -9.46 -8.58 16.12
CA LEU A 33 -9.12 -9.38 14.93
C LEU A 33 -10.29 -9.52 13.95
N ASN A 34 -11.53 -9.41 14.43
CA ASN A 34 -12.71 -9.46 13.57
C ASN A 34 -12.88 -8.21 12.69
N ASN A 35 -12.11 -7.15 12.97
CA ASN A 35 -12.18 -5.87 12.26
C ASN A 35 -10.92 -5.67 11.44
N VAL A 36 -10.86 -6.32 10.27
CA VAL A 36 -9.80 -6.09 9.29
C VAL A 36 -9.93 -4.68 8.72
N ALA A 37 -8.84 -3.93 8.70
CA ALA A 37 -8.82 -2.59 8.13
C ALA A 37 -8.73 -2.68 6.61
N VAL A 38 -9.77 -2.28 5.90
CA VAL A 38 -9.81 -2.34 4.45
C VAL A 38 -9.84 -0.93 3.89
N LEU A 39 -8.91 -0.64 2.97
CA LEU A 39 -9.01 0.52 2.09
C LEU A 39 -9.65 0.07 0.79
N GLU A 40 -10.73 0.74 0.38
CA GLU A 40 -11.39 0.49 -0.89
C GLU A 40 -11.29 1.74 -1.77
N LYS A 41 -11.16 1.54 -3.08
CA LYS A 41 -11.23 2.66 -4.02
C LYS A 41 -12.63 3.28 -3.95
N GLU A 42 -12.70 4.60 -3.98
CA GLU A 42 -13.98 5.29 -4.14
C GLU A 42 -14.54 5.07 -5.56
N GLU A 43 -15.86 5.22 -5.75
CA GLU A 43 -16.51 4.96 -7.04
C GLU A 43 -15.93 5.82 -8.18
N ASN A 44 -15.44 7.03 -7.85
CA ASN A 44 -14.92 8.02 -8.81
C ASN A 44 -13.40 8.29 -8.70
N SER A 45 -12.64 7.48 -7.95
CA SER A 45 -11.18 7.63 -7.81
C SER A 45 -10.41 6.63 -8.69
N SER A 46 -9.19 7.02 -9.07
CA SER A 46 -8.29 6.28 -9.97
C SER A 46 -7.82 4.93 -9.41
N GLY A 47 -7.88 4.75 -8.08
CA GLY A 47 -7.53 3.51 -7.40
C GLY A 47 -6.64 3.76 -6.19
N LEU A 48 -6.08 2.69 -5.64
CA LEU A 48 -5.17 2.74 -4.50
C LEU A 48 -3.75 2.33 -4.89
N SER A 49 -2.77 2.99 -4.27
CA SER A 49 -1.35 2.81 -4.53
C SER A 49 -0.57 2.46 -3.26
N ILE A 50 0.51 1.69 -3.44
CA ILE A 50 1.49 1.34 -2.40
C ILE A 50 2.89 1.68 -2.93
N VAL A 51 3.65 2.42 -2.12
CA VAL A 51 5.06 2.74 -2.39
C VAL A 51 5.96 1.91 -1.49
N VAL A 52 6.94 1.25 -2.08
CA VAL A 52 7.96 0.46 -1.38
C VAL A 52 9.32 1.12 -1.57
N SER A 53 9.99 1.42 -0.46
CA SER A 53 11.35 1.98 -0.44
C SER A 53 12.39 0.98 -0.93
N SER A 54 13.60 1.48 -1.21
CA SER A 54 14.73 0.67 -1.69
C SER A 54 15.14 -0.45 -0.72
N ASP A 55 14.91 -0.27 0.58
CA ASP A 55 15.12 -1.27 1.64
C ASP A 55 14.02 -2.35 1.71
N GLY A 56 12.97 -2.24 0.90
CA GLY A 56 11.87 -3.21 0.84
C GLY A 56 10.76 -2.97 1.87
N LEU A 57 10.78 -1.85 2.59
CA LEU A 57 9.70 -1.47 3.50
C LEU A 57 8.58 -0.74 2.76
N ILE A 58 7.35 -0.85 3.28
CA ILE A 58 6.23 -0.03 2.80
C ILE A 58 6.48 1.40 3.30
N ASN A 59 6.70 2.31 2.37
CA ASN A 59 6.94 3.72 2.66
C ASN A 59 5.63 4.51 2.72
N ASP A 60 4.63 4.12 1.91
CA ASP A 60 3.36 4.83 1.83
C ASP A 60 2.24 3.97 1.25
N ILE A 61 1.00 4.28 1.65
CA ILE A 61 -0.23 3.72 1.08
C ILE A 61 -1.26 4.84 1.00
N GLY A 62 -1.87 5.04 -0.17
CA GLY A 62 -2.85 6.11 -0.38
C GLY A 62 -3.61 5.95 -1.68
N THR A 63 -4.36 6.98 -2.07
CA THR A 63 -4.98 6.99 -3.40
C THR A 63 -3.93 7.18 -4.48
N ASP A 64 -4.24 6.75 -5.70
CA ASP A 64 -3.39 6.99 -6.86
C ASP A 64 -3.10 8.49 -7.04
N GLU A 65 -4.06 9.38 -6.75
CA GLU A 65 -3.87 10.82 -6.85
C GLU A 65 -2.89 11.35 -5.79
N GLU A 66 -3.05 10.95 -4.53
CA GLU A 66 -2.18 11.35 -3.42
C GLU A 66 -0.73 10.90 -3.64
N ILE A 67 -0.56 9.63 -4.04
CA ILE A 67 0.76 9.06 -4.33
C ILE A 67 1.34 9.70 -5.58
N HIS A 68 0.55 9.92 -6.62
CA HIS A 68 1.04 10.61 -7.80
C HIS A 68 1.55 12.02 -7.45
N GLU A 69 0.80 12.81 -6.67
CA GLU A 69 1.20 14.16 -6.24
C GLU A 69 2.47 14.16 -5.39
N LYS A 70 2.54 13.27 -4.39
CA LYS A 70 3.66 13.20 -3.45
C LYS A 70 4.95 12.69 -4.08
N TYR A 71 4.85 11.84 -5.11
CA TYR A 71 6.00 11.18 -5.73
C TYR A 71 6.20 11.56 -7.20
N LYS A 72 5.71 12.73 -7.67
CA LYS A 72 5.84 13.18 -9.07
C LYS A 72 7.28 13.16 -9.59
N ALA A 73 8.24 13.54 -8.74
CA ALA A 73 9.66 13.60 -9.09
C ALA A 73 10.43 12.31 -8.78
N ALA A 74 9.75 11.28 -8.26
CA ALA A 74 10.38 10.04 -7.85
C ALA A 74 10.55 9.07 -9.03
N GLN A 75 11.66 8.34 -9.04
CA GLN A 75 11.84 7.17 -9.91
C GLN A 75 11.53 5.89 -9.14
N PHE A 76 10.93 4.94 -9.86
CA PHE A 76 10.62 3.62 -9.34
C PHE A 76 11.30 2.58 -10.21
N GLU A 77 12.04 1.66 -9.60
CA GLU A 77 12.68 0.56 -10.34
C GLU A 77 11.65 -0.33 -11.01
N ASN A 78 10.54 -0.61 -10.31
CA ASN A 78 9.44 -1.41 -10.80
C ASN A 78 8.09 -0.73 -10.59
N LYS A 79 7.18 -0.93 -11.55
CA LYS A 79 5.79 -0.47 -11.45
C LYS A 79 4.86 -1.64 -11.77
N ILE A 80 3.92 -1.92 -10.88
CA ILE A 80 2.91 -2.98 -11.04
C ILE A 80 1.53 -2.35 -11.11
N ASN A 81 0.84 -2.59 -12.22
CA ASN A 81 -0.57 -2.21 -12.37
C ASN A 81 -1.47 -3.29 -11.74
N ALA A 82 -2.19 -2.92 -10.69
CA ALA A 82 -3.11 -3.79 -9.96
C ALA A 82 -4.59 -3.47 -10.25
N THR A 83 -4.91 -2.92 -11.42
CA THR A 83 -6.29 -2.57 -11.83
C THR A 83 -7.26 -3.72 -11.59
N GLY A 84 -8.29 -3.47 -10.79
CA GLY A 84 -9.34 -4.44 -10.46
C GLY A 84 -8.88 -5.58 -9.53
N LYS A 85 -7.67 -5.53 -8.99
CA LYS A 85 -7.12 -6.52 -8.05
C LYS A 85 -7.27 -6.05 -6.59
N CYS A 86 -7.17 -7.02 -5.69
CA CYS A 86 -7.06 -6.80 -4.25
C CYS A 86 -5.64 -7.15 -3.80
N ILE A 87 -5.05 -6.30 -2.95
CA ILE A 87 -3.74 -6.52 -2.34
C ILE A 87 -3.95 -6.98 -0.91
N LEU A 88 -3.39 -8.14 -0.57
CA LEU A 88 -3.48 -8.76 0.74
C LEU A 88 -2.11 -8.76 1.43
N PRO A 89 -2.06 -8.69 2.77
CA PRO A 89 -0.86 -9.01 3.53
C PRO A 89 -0.39 -10.44 3.22
N GLY A 90 0.91 -10.68 3.34
CA GLY A 90 1.45 -12.04 3.25
C GLY A 90 0.79 -12.94 4.29
N MET A 91 0.41 -14.15 3.86
CA MET A 91 -0.10 -15.17 4.79
C MET A 91 1.08 -15.89 5.42
N ASP A 92 1.17 -15.81 6.74
CA ASP A 92 2.08 -16.66 7.51
C ASP A 92 1.41 -18.02 7.73
N PHE A 93 1.87 -19.04 7.00
CA PHE A 93 1.49 -20.42 7.26
C PHE A 93 2.35 -20.97 8.40
N CYS A 94 1.86 -20.84 9.63
CA CYS A 94 2.42 -21.57 10.78
C CYS A 94 1.62 -22.87 10.97
N ASN A 95 2.24 -24.00 10.65
CA ASN A 95 1.78 -25.35 10.96
C ASN A 95 2.74 -25.99 11.97
#